data_AF-A0AAU0WNA9-F1
#
_entry.id   AF-A0AAU0WNA9-F1
#
_cell.length_a   1.000
_cell.length_b   1.000
_cell.length_c   1.000
_cell.angle_alpha   90.00
_cell.angle_beta   90.00
_cell.angle_gamma   90.00
#
_symmetry.space_group_name_H-M   'P 1'
#
loop_
_entity.id
_entity.type
_entity.pdbx_description
1 polymer ?
#
loop_
_entity_poly.entity_id
_entity_poly.type
_entity_poly.pdbx_seq_one_letter_code
_entity_poly.pdbx_strand_id
1 'polypeptide(L)'
;MRLTIDTETDTYEQAIAAVQAAFGLRPGVPAAWPDAPDAEPRPGPQDLADNDLVDGWTDQLLFHMIASLVPGARAVLRRITELGGTASYEDVQHHFADRPTNPIPPSKIGGTLTSVKAAQRRVGPDGAGPLLQRDERARHYRIDDVLVAGLQRAFALADTRPDLLRGEPSGPTT
;
A
#
# COMPACT_ATOMS: atom_id res chain seq x y z
N MET A 1 29.37 -11.95 31.82
CA MET A 1 28.23 -12.80 32.22
C MET A 1 27.43 -13.12 30.96
N ARG A 2 27.13 -14.38 30.66
CA ARG A 2 26.40 -14.80 29.45
C ARG A 2 25.10 -15.44 29.89
N LEU A 3 23.98 -14.78 29.62
CA LEU A 3 22.63 -15.28 29.89
C LEU A 3 22.14 -16.01 28.64
N THR A 4 21.66 -17.24 28.81
CA THR A 4 21.05 -18.02 27.72
C THR A 4 19.59 -18.21 28.09
N ILE A 5 18.69 -17.74 27.23
CA ILE A 5 17.24 -17.91 27.36
C ILE A 5 16.82 -18.80 26.19
N ASP A 6 16.17 -19.90 26.48
CA ASP A 6 15.60 -20.81 25.48
C ASP A 6 14.17 -20.38 25.19
N THR A 7 13.92 -19.81 24.02
CA THR A 7 12.59 -19.31 23.66
C THR A 7 11.56 -20.40 23.37
N GLU A 8 11.99 -21.68 23.27
CA GLU A 8 11.09 -22.81 23.08
C GLU A 8 10.63 -23.41 24.41
N THR A 9 11.46 -23.35 25.46
CA THR A 9 11.16 -23.96 26.77
C THR A 9 10.96 -22.97 27.90
N ASP A 10 11.62 -21.81 27.87
CA ASP A 10 11.51 -20.82 28.93
C ASP A 10 10.26 -19.98 28.73
N THR A 11 9.42 -19.95 29.76
CA THR A 11 8.31 -19.01 29.81
C THR A 11 8.84 -17.58 29.91
N TYR A 12 8.07 -16.63 29.42
CA TYR A 12 8.38 -15.20 29.51
C TYR A 12 8.76 -14.76 30.94
N GLU A 13 8.07 -15.29 31.96
CA GLU A 13 8.36 -15.01 33.37
C GLU A 13 9.73 -15.56 33.81
N GLN A 14 10.11 -16.75 33.34
CA GLN A 14 11.41 -17.35 33.63
C GLN A 14 12.55 -16.56 32.96
N ALA A 15 12.34 -16.10 31.73
CA ALA A 15 13.29 -15.25 31.02
C ALA A 15 13.53 -13.92 31.76
N ILE A 16 12.47 -13.27 32.22
CA ILE A 16 12.56 -12.00 32.97
C ILE A 16 13.21 -12.21 34.35
N ALA A 17 12.85 -13.27 35.07
CA ALA A 17 13.47 -13.56 36.36
C ALA A 17 14.98 -13.82 36.23
N ALA A 18 15.39 -14.52 35.17
CA ALA A 18 16.79 -14.80 34.89
C ALA A 18 17.58 -13.52 34.54
N VAL A 19 16.97 -12.59 33.78
CA VAL A 19 17.55 -11.27 33.53
C VAL A 19 17.66 -10.46 34.82
N GLN A 20 16.59 -10.35 35.62
CA GLN A 20 16.59 -9.60 36.87
C GLN A 20 17.65 -10.11 37.85
N ALA A 21 17.78 -11.43 38.00
CA ALA A 21 18.80 -12.05 38.84
C ALA A 21 20.23 -11.75 38.34
N ALA A 22 20.46 -11.77 37.03
CA ALA A 22 21.77 -11.45 36.45
C ALA A 22 22.20 -9.99 36.72
N PHE A 23 21.24 -9.08 36.89
CA PHE A 23 21.47 -7.67 37.25
C PHE A 23 21.34 -7.39 38.76
N GLY A 24 21.24 -8.41 39.61
CA GLY A 24 21.15 -8.26 41.06
C GLY A 24 19.83 -7.66 41.56
N LEU A 25 18.80 -7.64 40.72
CA LEU A 25 17.46 -7.18 41.06
C LEU A 25 16.68 -8.33 41.71
N ARG A 26 15.81 -8.01 42.67
CA ARG A 26 14.90 -9.02 43.22
C ARG A 26 13.93 -9.46 42.12
N PRO A 27 13.73 -10.78 41.90
CA PRO A 27 12.78 -11.26 40.92
C PRO A 27 11.39 -10.79 41.32
N GLY A 28 10.81 -9.93 40.50
CA GLY A 28 9.47 -9.40 40.65
C GLY A 28 8.75 -9.62 39.35
N VAL A 29 7.59 -10.28 39.42
CA VAL A 29 6.63 -10.31 38.32
C VAL A 29 6.41 -8.85 37.93
N PRO A 30 6.74 -8.44 36.69
CA PRO A 30 6.38 -7.10 36.24
C PRO A 30 4.88 -6.96 36.49
N ALA A 31 4.48 -5.96 37.27
CA ALA A 31 3.07 -5.55 37.27
C ALA A 31 2.69 -5.45 35.80
N ALA A 32 1.65 -6.19 35.41
CA ALA A 32 1.24 -6.36 34.02
C ALA A 32 1.47 -5.05 33.28
N TRP A 33 2.19 -5.12 32.15
CA TRP A 33 2.37 -3.94 31.31
C TRP A 33 1.02 -3.26 31.19
N PRO A 34 0.90 -1.94 31.49
CA PRO A 34 -0.35 -1.25 31.22
C PRO A 34 -0.76 -1.63 29.82
N ASP A 35 -2.03 -2.03 29.67
CA ASP A 35 -2.61 -2.27 28.35
C ASP A 35 -2.12 -1.14 27.45
N ALA A 36 -1.52 -1.50 26.32
CA ALA A 36 -1.06 -0.50 25.38
C ALA A 36 -2.24 0.45 25.17
N PRO A 37 -2.06 1.78 25.36
CA PRO A 37 -3.16 2.71 25.17
C PRO A 37 -3.77 2.40 23.82
N ASP A 38 -5.10 2.25 23.77
CA ASP A 38 -5.83 1.92 22.55
C ASP A 38 -5.18 2.67 21.40
N ALA A 39 -4.47 1.94 20.53
CA ALA A 39 -3.71 2.56 19.47
C ALA A 39 -4.71 3.39 18.69
N GLU A 40 -4.46 4.71 18.62
CA GLU A 40 -5.37 5.65 17.96
C GLU A 40 -5.81 5.04 16.62
N PRO A 41 -7.13 4.98 16.32
CA PRO A 41 -7.62 4.26 15.16
C PRO A 41 -6.84 4.67 13.92
N ARG A 42 -6.08 3.74 13.34
CA ARG A 42 -5.25 4.05 12.18
C ARG A 42 -6.15 4.51 11.04
N PRO A 43 -5.79 5.60 10.33
CA PRO A 43 -6.64 6.17 9.30
C PRO A 43 -7.00 5.10 8.25
N GLY A 44 -8.27 5.06 7.88
CA GLY A 44 -8.85 4.22 6.86
C GLY A 44 -9.23 5.02 5.62
N PRO A 45 -9.81 4.36 4.60
CA PRO A 45 -10.21 5.03 3.35
C PRO A 45 -11.28 6.11 3.58
N GLN A 46 -12.11 5.95 4.62
CA GLN A 46 -13.11 6.94 5.03
C GLN A 46 -12.50 8.26 5.55
N ASP A 47 -11.22 8.27 5.90
CA ASP A 47 -10.50 9.46 6.34
C ASP A 47 -9.88 10.24 5.15
N LEU A 48 -10.00 9.70 3.93
CA LEU A 48 -9.71 10.45 2.70
C LEU A 48 -10.87 11.41 2.39
N ALA A 49 -10.56 12.53 1.75
CA ALA A 49 -11.58 13.52 1.41
C ALA A 49 -12.58 12.94 0.39
N ASP A 50 -13.87 12.97 0.75
CA ASP A 50 -14.98 12.65 -0.16
C ASP A 50 -15.43 13.86 -0.99
N ASN A 51 -14.64 14.94 -0.97
CA ASN A 51 -14.90 16.09 -1.81
C ASN A 51 -14.60 15.75 -3.27
N ASP A 52 -15.47 16.21 -4.16
CA ASP A 52 -15.27 16.09 -5.60
C ASP A 52 -13.97 16.78 -6.01
N LEU A 53 -13.12 16.04 -6.72
CA LEU A 53 -11.88 16.50 -7.32
C LEU A 53 -12.17 17.04 -8.73
N VAL A 54 -12.76 16.20 -9.58
CA VAL A 54 -13.17 16.50 -10.95
C VAL A 54 -14.04 15.37 -11.48
N ASP A 55 -15.09 15.70 -12.23
CA ASP A 55 -15.97 14.73 -12.91
C ASP A 55 -16.49 13.59 -11.99
N GLY A 56 -16.73 13.87 -10.70
CA GLY A 56 -17.22 12.89 -9.73
C GLY A 56 -16.13 12.05 -9.05
N TRP A 57 -14.85 12.27 -9.37
CA TRP A 57 -13.75 11.59 -8.69
C TRP A 57 -13.54 12.13 -7.28
N THR A 58 -13.46 11.24 -6.29
CA THR A 58 -13.06 11.58 -4.92
C THR A 58 -11.79 10.84 -4.53
N ASP A 59 -11.09 11.28 -3.48
CA ASP A 59 -9.90 10.57 -2.98
C ASP A 59 -10.25 9.15 -2.54
N GLN A 60 -11.42 8.97 -1.93
CA GLN A 60 -11.92 7.66 -1.53
C GLN A 60 -12.19 6.76 -2.75
N LEU A 61 -12.78 7.29 -3.82
CA LEU A 61 -13.02 6.52 -5.05
C LEU A 61 -11.70 6.13 -5.74
N LEU A 62 -10.71 7.02 -5.75
CA LEU A 62 -9.37 6.72 -6.24
C LEU A 62 -8.73 5.60 -5.41
N PHE A 63 -8.87 5.60 -4.08
CA PHE A 63 -8.38 4.52 -3.23
C PHE A 63 -9.04 3.17 -3.54
N HIS A 64 -10.38 3.13 -3.62
CA HIS A 64 -11.09 1.89 -3.95
C HIS A 64 -10.71 1.38 -5.34
N MET A 65 -10.51 2.28 -6.30
CA MET A 65 -10.06 1.93 -7.64
C MET A 65 -8.66 1.29 -7.61
N ILE A 66 -7.67 1.87 -6.91
CA ILE A 66 -6.33 1.25 -6.81
C ILE A 66 -6.37 -0.09 -6.07
N ALA A 67 -7.22 -0.23 -5.05
CA ALA A 67 -7.39 -1.49 -4.32
C ALA A 67 -7.96 -2.59 -5.23
N SER A 68 -8.86 -2.25 -6.16
CA SER A 68 -9.43 -3.18 -7.14
C SER A 68 -8.46 -3.63 -8.25
N LEU A 69 -7.32 -2.93 -8.43
CA LEU A 69 -6.35 -3.27 -9.46
C LEU A 69 -5.51 -4.48 -9.07
N VAL A 70 -5.22 -5.32 -10.07
CA VAL A 70 -4.18 -6.35 -9.92
C VAL A 70 -2.82 -5.68 -9.61
N PRO A 71 -1.93 -6.33 -8.85
CA PRO A 71 -0.69 -5.69 -8.36
C PRO A 71 0.16 -5.04 -9.45
N GLY A 72 0.31 -5.67 -10.61
CA GLY A 72 1.09 -5.10 -11.73
C GLY A 72 0.47 -3.81 -12.30
N ALA A 73 -0.86 -3.77 -12.45
CA ALA A 73 -1.57 -2.58 -12.93
C ALA A 73 -1.48 -1.43 -11.93
N ARG A 74 -1.56 -1.76 -10.64
CA ARG A 74 -1.36 -0.82 -9.55
C ARG A 74 0.06 -0.25 -9.53
N ALA A 75 1.07 -1.09 -9.75
CA ALA A 75 2.46 -0.66 -9.81
C ALA A 75 2.72 0.27 -11.01
N VAL A 76 2.15 -0.03 -12.17
CA VAL A 76 2.23 0.86 -13.35
C VAL A 76 1.57 2.20 -13.06
N LEU A 77 0.36 2.21 -12.50
CA LEU A 77 -0.35 3.44 -12.20
C LEU A 77 0.45 4.29 -11.19
N ARG A 78 0.98 3.68 -10.14
CA ARG A 78 1.87 4.33 -9.17
C ARG A 78 3.07 4.98 -9.85
N ARG A 79 3.74 4.26 -10.76
CA ARG A 79 4.91 4.79 -11.46
C ARG A 79 4.57 6.04 -12.28
N ILE A 80 3.42 6.04 -12.95
CA ILE A 80 2.97 7.20 -13.74
C ILE A 80 2.62 8.37 -12.82
N THR A 81 1.98 8.11 -11.67
CA THR A 81 1.72 9.13 -10.64
C THR A 81 3.01 9.71 -10.06
N GLU A 82 4.03 8.89 -9.79
CA GLU A 82 5.35 9.33 -9.31
C GLU A 82 6.09 10.21 -10.33
N LEU A 83 5.83 10.01 -11.63
CA LEU A 83 6.34 10.85 -12.72
C LEU A 83 5.50 12.12 -12.96
N GLY A 84 4.56 12.43 -12.06
CA GLY A 84 3.71 13.62 -12.17
C GLY A 84 2.53 13.45 -13.14
N GLY A 85 2.11 12.21 -13.40
CA GLY A 85 0.95 11.92 -14.23
C GLY A 85 1.23 11.80 -15.72
N THR A 86 2.43 12.19 -16.18
CA THR A 86 2.85 12.01 -17.57
C THR A 86 4.07 11.11 -17.64
N ALA A 87 4.01 10.04 -18.45
CA ALA A 87 5.11 9.10 -18.61
C ALA A 87 5.17 8.53 -20.02
N SER A 88 6.37 8.32 -20.56
CA SER A 88 6.52 7.58 -21.82
C SER A 88 6.39 6.07 -21.61
N TYR A 89 6.08 5.37 -22.69
CA TYR A 89 6.14 3.91 -22.71
C TYR A 89 7.50 3.38 -22.26
N GLU A 90 8.59 4.03 -22.69
CA GLU A 90 9.96 3.63 -22.34
C GLU A 90 10.25 3.86 -20.86
N ASP A 91 9.81 4.97 -20.27
CA ASP A 91 9.98 5.25 -18.82
C ASP A 91 9.33 4.16 -17.96
N VAL A 92 8.14 3.71 -18.37
CA VAL A 92 7.42 2.64 -17.69
C VAL A 92 8.12 1.30 -17.90
N GLN A 93 8.50 0.96 -19.14
CA GLN A 93 9.18 -0.32 -19.42
C GLN A 93 10.54 -0.44 -18.73
N HIS A 94 11.37 0.60 -18.81
CA HIS A 94 12.71 0.59 -18.22
C HIS A 94 12.64 0.42 -16.71
N HIS A 95 11.71 1.10 -16.03
CA HIS A 95 11.50 0.97 -14.59
C HIS A 95 11.23 -0.48 -14.14
N PHE A 96 10.44 -1.23 -14.91
CA PHE A 96 10.10 -2.61 -14.58
C PHE A 96 11.10 -3.65 -15.11
N ALA A 97 12.07 -3.25 -15.94
CA ALA A 97 13.09 -4.14 -16.48
C ALA A 97 14.24 -4.43 -15.50
N ASP A 98 14.67 -3.42 -14.72
CA ASP A 98 15.98 -3.50 -14.06
C ASP A 98 15.95 -3.92 -12.57
N ARG A 99 14.88 -3.60 -11.82
CA ARG A 99 14.50 -4.14 -10.47
C ARG A 99 13.45 -3.24 -9.80
N PRO A 100 12.15 -3.41 -10.09
CA PRO A 100 11.10 -2.69 -9.38
C PRO A 100 10.92 -3.25 -7.95
N THR A 101 10.61 -2.38 -6.98
CA THR A 101 10.20 -2.75 -5.61
C THR A 101 8.96 -3.65 -5.60
N ASN A 102 8.15 -3.59 -6.67
CA ASN A 102 7.05 -4.49 -6.98
C ASN A 102 7.27 -5.15 -8.36
N PRO A 103 7.92 -6.32 -8.44
CA PRO A 103 8.19 -7.00 -9.70
C PRO A 103 6.91 -7.41 -10.42
N ILE A 104 6.81 -7.00 -11.68
CA ILE A 104 5.87 -7.58 -12.63
C ILE A 104 6.56 -8.81 -13.23
N PRO A 105 6.07 -10.05 -12.98
CA PRO A 105 6.77 -11.25 -13.44
C PRO A 105 6.92 -11.24 -14.97
N PRO A 106 8.15 -11.39 -15.51
CA PRO A 106 8.40 -11.39 -16.95
C PRO A 106 7.86 -12.66 -17.65
N SER A 107 7.49 -13.70 -16.89
CA SER A 107 6.99 -14.98 -17.40
C SER A 107 5.63 -14.91 -18.10
N LYS A 108 4.91 -13.79 -18.00
CA LYS A 108 3.78 -13.47 -18.88
C LYS A 108 4.26 -12.52 -19.96
N ILE A 109 4.30 -13.00 -21.20
CA ILE A 109 4.54 -12.20 -22.41
C ILE A 109 3.78 -10.87 -22.28
N GLY A 110 4.51 -9.75 -22.18
CA GLY A 110 3.94 -8.41 -22.06
C GLY A 110 3.36 -8.04 -20.68
N GLY A 111 3.91 -8.52 -19.56
CA GLY A 111 3.42 -8.25 -18.20
C GLY A 111 3.16 -6.77 -17.90
N THR A 112 4.08 -5.88 -18.27
CA THR A 112 3.91 -4.42 -18.14
C THR A 112 2.80 -3.89 -19.05
N LEU A 113 2.72 -4.36 -20.30
CA LEU A 113 1.69 -3.92 -21.26
C LEU A 113 0.28 -4.40 -20.85
N THR A 114 0.16 -5.60 -20.31
CA THR A 114 -1.08 -6.14 -19.75
C THR A 114 -1.51 -5.35 -18.52
N SER A 115 -0.56 -4.96 -17.68
CA SER A 115 -0.78 -4.13 -16.50
C SER A 115 -1.22 -2.71 -16.88
N VAL A 116 -0.57 -2.09 -17.87
CA VAL A 116 -1.01 -0.82 -18.47
C VAL A 116 -2.44 -0.94 -18.97
N LYS A 117 -2.75 -1.97 -19.76
CA LYS A 117 -4.09 -2.15 -20.33
C LYS A 117 -5.16 -2.36 -19.25
N ALA A 118 -4.82 -3.03 -18.16
CA ALA A 118 -5.70 -3.20 -17.01
C ALA A 118 -5.95 -1.88 -16.26
N ALA A 119 -4.95 -1.00 -16.16
CA ALA A 119 -5.14 0.35 -15.61
C ALA A 119 -5.99 1.23 -16.54
N GLN A 120 -5.74 1.20 -17.86
CA GLN A 120 -6.51 1.97 -18.86
C GLN A 120 -7.99 1.60 -18.93
N ARG A 121 -8.33 0.34 -18.67
CA ARG A 121 -9.73 -0.13 -18.68
C ARG A 121 -10.56 0.39 -17.52
N ARG A 122 -9.96 1.07 -16.54
CA ARG A 122 -10.71 1.68 -15.44
C ARG A 122 -11.35 2.97 -15.92
N VAL A 123 -12.65 2.87 -16.16
CA VAL A 123 -13.53 4.01 -16.36
C VAL A 123 -13.81 4.62 -14.99
N GLY A 124 -13.88 5.95 -14.95
CA GLY A 124 -14.26 6.67 -13.75
C GLY A 124 -15.74 6.55 -13.41
N PRO A 125 -16.21 7.34 -12.44
CA PRO A 125 -17.63 7.44 -12.10
C PRO A 125 -18.45 7.89 -13.32
N ASP A 126 -19.78 7.70 -13.26
CA ASP A 126 -20.67 7.91 -14.42
C ASP A 126 -20.44 9.28 -15.08
N GLY A 127 -20.05 9.27 -16.36
CA GLY A 127 -19.76 10.46 -17.15
C GLY A 127 -18.29 10.89 -17.18
N ALA A 128 -17.44 10.35 -16.31
CA ALA A 128 -16.01 10.64 -16.30
C ALA A 128 -15.27 9.92 -17.45
N GLY A 129 -14.27 10.59 -18.01
CA GLY A 129 -13.33 9.97 -18.94
C GLY A 129 -12.46 8.87 -18.29
N PRO A 130 -11.68 8.13 -19.09
CA PRO A 130 -10.73 7.16 -18.55
C PRO A 130 -9.67 7.86 -17.68
N LEU A 131 -9.38 7.29 -16.52
CA LEU A 131 -8.37 7.79 -15.58
C LEU A 131 -6.98 7.91 -16.22
N LEU A 132 -6.64 6.90 -17.01
CA LEU A 132 -5.35 6.81 -17.70
C LEU A 132 -5.57 6.94 -19.20
N GLN A 133 -5.25 8.10 -19.72
CA GLN A 133 -5.26 8.38 -21.15
C GLN A 133 -3.96 7.90 -21.78
N ARG A 134 -4.02 7.50 -23.05
CA ARG A 134 -2.86 7.19 -23.86
C ARG A 134 -2.91 7.97 -25.15
N ASP A 135 -1.87 8.76 -25.37
CA ASP A 135 -1.57 9.26 -26.69
C ASP A 135 -0.91 8.13 -27.50
N GLU A 136 -1.67 7.56 -28.43
CA GLU A 136 -1.17 6.46 -29.28
C GLU A 136 -0.08 6.90 -30.24
N ARG A 137 -0.08 8.18 -30.67
CA ARG A 137 0.90 8.72 -31.60
C ARG A 137 2.22 9.02 -30.91
N ALA A 138 2.15 9.63 -29.73
CA ALA A 138 3.34 10.00 -28.96
C ALA A 138 3.81 8.89 -27.99
N ARG A 139 3.04 7.80 -27.85
CA ARG A 139 3.29 6.71 -26.89
C ARG A 139 3.44 7.20 -25.45
N HIS A 140 2.70 8.25 -25.08
CA HIS A 140 2.67 8.80 -23.74
C HIS A 140 1.40 8.38 -23.01
N TYR A 141 1.56 8.15 -21.71
CA TYR A 141 0.48 8.01 -20.76
C TYR A 141 0.24 9.34 -20.06
N ARG A 142 -1.03 9.69 -19.84
CA ARG A 142 -1.43 10.91 -19.15
C ARG A 142 -2.54 10.64 -18.15
N ILE A 143 -2.39 11.22 -16.97
CA ILE A 143 -3.41 11.36 -15.93
C ILE A 143 -3.64 12.87 -15.76
N ASP A 144 -4.88 13.28 -15.50
CA ASP A 144 -5.18 14.67 -15.19
C ASP A 144 -4.45 15.11 -13.91
N ASP A 145 -3.86 16.31 -13.90
CA ASP A 145 -3.06 16.82 -12.78
C ASP A 145 -3.86 16.87 -11.47
N VAL A 146 -5.17 17.12 -11.55
CA VAL A 146 -6.07 17.13 -10.38
C VAL A 146 -6.18 15.73 -9.77
N LEU A 147 -6.20 14.69 -10.61
CA LEU A 147 -6.26 13.29 -10.18
C LEU A 147 -4.91 12.77 -9.71
N VAL A 148 -3.78 13.33 -10.18
CA VAL A 148 -2.44 12.96 -9.71
C VAL A 148 -2.30 13.20 -8.21
N ALA A 149 -2.73 14.36 -7.71
CA ALA A 149 -2.66 14.69 -6.29
C ALA A 149 -3.50 13.74 -5.43
N GLY A 150 -4.70 13.36 -5.91
CA GLY A 150 -5.53 12.38 -5.21
C GLY A 150 -4.95 10.97 -5.23
N LEU A 151 -4.35 10.55 -6.35
CA LEU A 151 -3.64 9.27 -6.46
C LEU A 151 -2.43 9.23 -5.52
N GLN A 152 -1.68 10.32 -5.36
CA GLN A 152 -0.57 10.39 -4.40
C GLN A 152 -1.06 10.15 -2.97
N ARG A 153 -2.17 10.77 -2.56
CA ARG A 153 -2.78 10.54 -1.24
C ARG A 153 -3.27 9.10 -1.08
N ALA A 154 -3.93 8.56 -2.10
CA ALA A 154 -4.40 7.17 -2.08
C ALA A 154 -3.24 6.17 -1.97
N PHE A 155 -2.14 6.38 -2.69
CA PHE A 155 -0.94 5.54 -2.57
C PHE A 155 -0.23 5.70 -1.23
N ALA A 156 -0.18 6.91 -0.67
CA ALA A 156 0.35 7.12 0.68
C ALA A 156 -0.44 6.34 1.73
N LEU A 157 -1.79 6.35 1.64
CA LEU A 157 -2.62 5.51 2.51
C LEU A 157 -2.38 4.02 2.27
N ALA A 158 -2.23 3.60 1.02
CA ALA A 158 -1.96 2.21 0.67
C ALA A 158 -0.61 1.71 1.21
N ASP A 159 0.38 2.59 1.32
CA ASP A 159 1.70 2.30 1.89
C ASP A 159 1.66 2.19 3.42
N THR A 160 0.86 3.03 4.11
CA THR A 160 0.68 2.94 5.57
C THR A 160 -0.27 1.82 5.98
N ARG A 161 -1.19 1.43 5.10
CA ARG A 161 -2.22 0.42 5.31
C ARG A 161 -2.26 -0.61 4.18
N PRO A 162 -1.19 -1.41 4.01
CA PRO A 162 -1.14 -2.45 2.97
C PRO A 162 -2.19 -3.54 3.17
N ASP A 163 -2.71 -3.69 4.40
CA ASP A 163 -3.83 -4.57 4.75
C ASP A 163 -5.11 -4.21 3.98
N LEU A 164 -5.38 -2.91 3.77
CA LEU A 164 -6.57 -2.44 3.06
C LEU A 164 -6.56 -2.78 1.56
N LEU A 165 -5.39 -3.05 0.99
CA LEU A 165 -5.25 -3.44 -0.41
C LEU A 165 -5.54 -4.93 -0.66
N ARG A 166 -5.56 -5.76 0.39
CA ARG A 166 -5.73 -7.22 0.27
C ARG A 166 -7.19 -7.66 0.28
N GLY A 167 -8.12 -6.77 0.61
CA GLY A 167 -9.54 -7.10 0.64
C GLY A 167 -9.85 -8.28 1.57
N GLU A 168 -9.13 -8.41 2.70
CA GLU A 168 -9.64 -9.28 3.75
C GLU A 168 -10.83 -8.55 4.39
N PRO A 169 -12.03 -9.16 4.42
CA PRO A 169 -13.06 -8.66 5.32
C PRO A 169 -12.43 -8.68 6.71
N SER A 170 -12.41 -7.53 7.38
CA SER A 170 -12.27 -7.52 8.82
C SER A 170 -13.42 -8.39 9.34
N GLY A 171 -13.11 -9.65 9.67
CA GLY A 171 -14.11 -10.58 10.18
C GLY A 171 -14.77 -9.95 11.39
N PRO A 172 -16.11 -10.01 11.52
CA PRO A 172 -16.74 -9.57 12.73
C PRO A 172 -16.23 -10.44 13.88
N THR A 173 -15.70 -9.79 14.90
CA THR A 173 -15.62 -10.34 16.24
C THR A 173 -17.05 -10.53 16.74
N THR A 174 -17.53 -11.78 16.75
CA THR A 174 -18.57 -12.23 17.66
C THR A 174 -18.46 -13.72 17.92
#